data_AF-A0A938Z6G4-F1
#
_entry.id   AF-A0A938Z6G4-F1
#
_cell.length_a   1.000
_cell.length_b   1.000
_cell.length_c   1.000
_cell.angle_alpha   90.00
_cell.angle_beta   90.00
_cell.angle_gamma   90.00
#
_symmetry.space_group_name_H-M   'P 1'
#
loop_
_entity.id
_entity.type
_entity.pdbx_description
1 polymer ?
#
loop_
_entity_poly.entity_id
_entity_poly.type
_entity_poly.pdbx_seq_one_letter_code
_entity_poly.pdbx_strand_id
1 'polypeptide(L)'
;MILLAIGVGSIIGWRLYREYLLRKVEKQLSSDALAKRKLRLFKHNLRSGHLLILLGCSSAIIVSVLLLTVFQLTGGIHLQKLQEETSQLKEEVFALRTEQTEWMRMPIFAYPENGFSFEAIDWEHLLVSNDREAQFAAEYELAYQLSPYLGRTVAMIFVDQPLQEISIVLSSKLPSIDDLNGWEENFSRLLHDMQNVPLITQGTFSVQFSKDSDQSFEQTIIRDENGVWTLLERRFPNTDAQEVANNERSESISSTPQTDQSETINTNEQKGSVKN
;
A
#
# COMPACT_ATOMS: atom_id res chain seq x y z
N MET A 1 37.36 13.34 15.87
CA MET A 1 37.93 11.98 15.74
C MET A 1 39.26 11.96 14.98
N ILE A 2 39.32 12.44 13.74
CA ILE A 2 40.55 12.40 12.91
C ILE A 2 41.73 13.18 13.53
N LEU A 3 41.49 14.38 14.08
CA LEU A 3 42.55 15.18 14.72
C LEU A 3 43.11 14.52 16.01
N LEU A 4 42.27 13.83 16.78
CA LEU A 4 42.72 13.08 17.97
C LEU A 4 43.53 11.85 17.55
N ALA A 5 43.11 11.14 16.50
CA ALA A 5 43.85 10.01 15.94
C ALA A 5 45.22 10.44 15.38
N ILE A 6 45.29 11.59 14.70
CA ILE A 6 46.54 12.18 14.20
C ILE A 6 47.45 12.61 15.37
N GLY A 7 46.88 13.20 16.43
CA GLY A 7 47.62 13.57 17.63
C GLY A 7 48.21 12.36 18.36
N VAL A 8 47.40 11.32 18.58
CA VAL A 8 47.85 10.06 19.20
C VAL A 8 48.89 9.35 18.32
N GLY A 9 48.67 9.32 17.00
CA GLY A 9 49.61 8.75 16.03
C GLY A 9 50.97 9.46 16.02
N SER A 10 50.97 10.80 16.08
CA SER A 10 52.22 11.59 16.16
C SER A 10 53.01 11.33 17.44
N ILE A 11 52.32 11.19 18.58
CA ILE A 11 52.97 10.90 19.87
C ILE A 11 53.61 9.50 19.86
N ILE A 12 52.93 8.51 19.28
CA ILE A 12 53.45 7.14 19.13
C ILE A 12 54.63 7.09 18.15
N GLY A 13 54.54 7.79 17.02
CA GLY A 13 55.61 7.87 16.03
C GLY A 13 56.88 8.51 16.57
N TRP A 14 56.76 9.64 17.29
CA TRP A 14 57.88 10.30 17.97
C TRP A 14 58.58 9.37 18.98
N ARG A 15 57.82 8.49 19.63
CA ARG A 15 58.33 7.53 20.60
C ARG A 15 59.12 6.39 19.95
N LEU A 16 58.59 5.79 18.89
CA LEU A 16 59.29 4.76 18.12
C LEU A 16 60.63 5.31 17.60
N TYR A 17 60.64 6.57 17.16
CA TYR A 17 61.85 7.26 16.73
C TYR A 17 62.88 7.41 17.87
N ARG A 18 62.45 7.81 19.07
CA ARG A 18 63.33 7.94 20.24
C ARG A 18 63.86 6.60 20.75
N GLU A 19 63.04 5.56 20.80
CA GLU A 19 63.47 4.21 21.19
C GLU A 19 64.45 3.61 20.16
N TYR A 20 64.23 3.87 18.87
CA TYR A 20 65.17 3.52 17.81
C TYR A 20 66.52 4.25 17.98
N LEU A 21 66.49 5.56 18.24
CA LEU A 21 67.70 6.36 18.47
C LEU A 21 68.48 5.84 19.68
N LEU A 22 67.77 5.44 20.75
CA LEU A 22 68.38 4.89 21.96
C LEU A 22 69.09 3.55 21.68
N ARG A 23 68.43 2.65 20.94
CA ARG A 23 69.02 1.36 20.54
C ARG A 23 70.25 1.54 19.64
N LYS A 24 70.25 2.57 18.79
CA LYS A 24 71.40 2.91 17.94
C LYS A 24 72.59 3.41 18.76
N VAL A 25 72.34 4.27 19.76
CA VAL A 25 73.37 4.77 20.67
C VAL A 25 73.90 3.67 21.60
N GLU A 26 73.03 2.77 22.08
CA GLU A 26 73.41 1.63 22.93
C GLU A 26 74.33 0.65 22.20
N LYS A 27 74.12 0.44 20.89
CA LYS A 27 75.01 -0.39 20.05
C LYS A 27 76.39 0.22 19.80
N GLN A 28 76.54 1.54 19.87
CA GLN A 28 77.83 2.22 19.63
C GLN A 28 78.70 2.37 20.88
N LEU A 29 78.22 1.99 22.07
CA LEU A 29 78.84 2.35 23.35
C LEU A 29 79.48 1.16 24.08
N SER A 30 80.63 0.73 23.58
CA SER A 30 81.48 -0.29 24.22
C SER A 30 82.77 0.33 24.78
N SER A 31 82.71 0.94 25.98
CA SER A 31 83.79 0.86 27.02
C SER A 31 83.76 1.92 28.14
N ASP A 32 82.86 2.92 28.16
CA ASP A 32 82.91 3.98 29.20
C ASP A 32 81.88 3.81 30.35
N ALA A 33 82.38 3.75 31.60
CA ALA A 33 81.59 3.53 32.82
C ALA A 33 80.71 4.73 33.20
N LEU A 34 81.14 5.95 32.84
CA LEU A 34 80.40 7.19 33.10
C LEU A 34 79.13 7.28 32.23
N ALA A 35 79.22 6.82 30.98
CA ALA A 35 78.09 6.77 30.07
C ALA A 35 77.05 5.72 30.48
N LYS A 36 77.45 4.58 31.05
CA LYS A 36 76.53 3.59 31.64
C LYS A 36 75.72 4.14 32.82
N ARG A 37 76.28 5.06 33.61
CA ARG A 37 75.56 5.71 34.72
C ARG A 37 74.53 6.71 34.21
N LYS A 38 74.87 7.50 33.19
CA LYS A 38 73.93 8.41 32.50
C LYS A 38 72.81 7.65 31.77
N LEU A 39 73.13 6.51 31.15
CA LEU A 39 72.14 5.64 30.50
C LEU A 39 71.13 5.07 31.51
N ARG A 40 71.57 4.63 32.70
CA ARG A 40 70.66 4.13 33.75
C ARG A 40 69.72 5.22 34.28
N LEU A 41 70.20 6.44 34.48
CA LEU A 41 69.36 7.57 34.87
C LEU A 41 68.35 7.94 33.77
N PHE A 42 68.79 7.92 32.51
CA PHE A 42 67.89 8.17 31.38
C PHE A 42 66.82 7.08 31.23
N LYS A 43 67.18 5.81 31.46
CA LYS A 43 66.26 4.66 31.46
C LYS A 43 65.23 4.75 32.59
N HIS A 44 65.63 5.24 33.77
CA HIS A 44 64.69 5.48 34.87
C HIS A 44 63.72 6.62 34.56
N ASN A 45 64.22 7.71 33.97
CA ASN A 45 63.38 8.84 33.53
C ASN A 45 62.39 8.40 32.42
N LEU A 46 62.83 7.57 31.48
CA LEU A 46 61.98 6.99 30.43
C LEU A 46 60.83 6.14 31.01
N ARG A 47 61.08 5.42 32.12
CA ARG A 47 60.06 4.61 32.80
C ARG A 47 58.99 5.49 33.47
N SER A 48 59.37 6.64 34.04
CA SER A 48 58.41 7.60 34.60
C SER A 48 57.57 8.30 33.51
N GLY A 49 58.16 8.58 32.34
CA GLY A 49 57.43 9.10 31.19
C GLY A 49 56.38 8.14 30.64
N HIS A 50 56.58 6.83 30.78
CA HIS A 50 55.62 5.82 30.36
C HIS A 50 54.27 5.92 31.10
N LEU A 51 54.32 6.27 32.39
CA LEU A 51 53.14 6.32 33.25
C LEU A 51 52.30 7.57 32.98
N LEU A 52 52.95 8.72 32.77
CA LEU A 52 52.29 9.96 32.38
C LEU A 52 51.63 9.87 30.99
N ILE A 53 52.27 9.17 30.04
CA ILE A 53 51.72 9.00 28.70
C ILE A 53 50.56 7.99 28.69
N LEU A 54 50.64 6.91 29.47
CA LEU A 54 49.52 5.97 29.62
C LEU A 54 48.29 6.69 30.20
N LEU A 55 48.50 7.55 31.20
CA LEU A 55 47.46 8.40 31.76
C LEU A 55 46.86 9.33 30.69
N GLY A 56 47.70 9.99 29.89
CA GLY A 56 47.26 10.86 28.79
C GLY A 56 46.44 10.13 27.70
N CYS A 57 46.86 8.92 27.30
CA CYS A 57 46.08 8.10 26.36
C CYS A 57 44.73 7.68 26.95
N SER A 58 44.70 7.28 28.23
CA SER A 58 43.45 6.90 28.88
C SER A 58 42.49 8.08 29.00
N SER A 59 42.97 9.29 29.32
CA SER A 59 42.14 10.49 29.36
C SER A 59 41.61 10.89 27.98
N ALA A 60 42.42 10.72 26.92
CA ALA A 60 41.98 11.03 25.56
C ALA A 60 40.86 10.09 25.09
N ILE A 61 40.92 8.81 25.46
CA ILE A 61 39.86 7.84 25.17
C ILE A 61 38.57 8.22 25.89
N ILE A 62 38.65 8.58 27.18
CA ILE A 62 37.48 8.99 27.97
C ILE A 62 36.81 10.23 27.36
N VAL A 63 37.59 11.25 26.99
CA VAL A 63 37.07 12.47 26.34
C VAL A 63 36.45 12.14 24.98
N SER A 64 37.05 11.23 24.21
CA SER A 64 36.50 10.81 22.92
C SER A 64 35.18 10.08 23.06
N VAL A 65 35.03 9.21 24.07
CA VAL A 65 33.78 8.51 24.35
C VAL A 65 32.71 9.51 24.79
N LEU A 66 33.05 10.45 25.68
CA LEU A 66 32.13 11.49 26.14
C LEU A 66 31.62 12.33 24.97
N LEU A 67 32.50 12.76 24.06
CA LEU A 67 32.11 13.57 22.91
C LEU A 67 31.22 12.79 21.93
N LEU A 68 31.46 11.49 21.76
CA LEU A 68 30.60 10.62 20.96
C LEU A 68 29.21 10.48 21.60
N THR A 69 29.12 10.32 22.93
CA THR A 69 27.83 10.23 23.62
C THR A 69 27.00 11.52 23.50
N VAL A 70 27.65 12.69 23.62
CA VAL A 70 26.98 13.98 23.43
C VAL A 70 26.49 14.13 21.99
N PHE A 71 27.30 13.74 21.01
CA PHE A 71 26.90 13.80 19.60
C PHE A 71 25.70 12.90 19.29
N GLN A 72 25.68 11.69 19.85
CA GLN A 72 24.55 10.76 19.68
C GLN A 72 23.26 11.29 20.34
N LEU A 73 23.36 11.89 21.53
CA LEU A 73 22.22 12.52 22.21
C LEU A 73 21.64 13.68 21.39
N THR A 74 22.49 14.60 20.93
CA THR A 74 22.06 15.75 20.13
C THR A 74 21.48 15.31 18.78
N GLY A 75 22.12 14.35 18.10
CA GLY A 75 21.63 13.81 16.83
C GLY A 75 20.28 13.09 16.96
N GLY A 76 20.08 12.33 18.04
CA GLY A 76 18.82 11.64 18.33
C GLY A 76 17.65 12.61 18.54
N ILE A 77 17.88 13.72 19.27
CA ILE A 77 16.86 14.74 19.51
C ILE A 77 16.47 15.45 18.21
N HIS A 78 17.43 15.78 17.35
CA HIS A 78 17.14 16.40 16.05
C HIS A 78 16.36 15.47 15.11
N LEU A 79 16.68 14.17 15.09
CA LEU A 79 15.94 13.20 14.30
C LEU A 79 14.51 13.00 14.81
N GLN A 80 14.32 12.94 16.12
CA GLN A 80 12.98 12.85 16.71
C GLN A 80 12.14 14.08 16.39
N LYS A 81 12.72 15.29 16.51
CA LYS A 81 12.02 16.52 16.17
C LYS A 81 11.62 16.59 14.69
N LEU A 82 12.51 16.19 13.78
CA LEU A 82 12.19 16.12 12.34
C LEU A 82 11.11 15.06 12.04
N GLN A 83 11.13 13.94 12.75
CA GLN A 83 10.11 12.90 12.61
C GLN A 83 8.74 13.39 13.12
N GLU A 84 8.73 14.16 14.20
CA GLU A 84 7.53 14.78 14.74
C GLU A 84 6.99 15.86 13.79
N GLU A 85 7.83 16.76 13.29
CA GLU A 85 7.44 17.79 12.31
C GLU A 85 6.91 17.16 11.02
N THR A 86 7.53 16.09 10.50
CA THR A 86 7.02 15.40 9.30
C THR A 86 5.70 14.67 9.54
N SER A 87 5.48 14.14 10.76
CA SER A 87 4.20 13.52 11.12
C SER A 87 3.07 14.55 11.22
N GLN A 88 3.33 15.71 11.82
CA GLN A 88 2.38 16.83 11.90
C GLN A 88 2.05 17.38 10.52
N LEU A 89 3.06 17.58 9.67
CA LEU A 89 2.85 18.05 8.29
C LEU A 89 2.00 17.05 7.48
N LYS A 90 2.20 15.75 7.68
CA LYS A 90 1.41 14.71 7.02
C LYS A 90 -0.05 14.73 7.49
N GLU A 91 -0.28 14.98 8.78
CA GLU A 91 -1.61 15.11 9.36
C GLU A 91 -2.33 16.36 8.86
N GLU A 92 -1.64 17.51 8.80
CA GLU A 92 -2.18 18.75 8.22
C GLU A 92 -2.51 18.59 6.73
N VAL A 93 -1.65 17.95 5.94
CA VAL A 93 -1.94 17.67 4.52
C VAL A 93 -3.15 16.74 4.38
N PHE A 94 -3.31 15.77 5.28
CA PHE A 94 -4.48 14.90 5.27
C PHE A 94 -5.75 15.67 5.65
N ALA A 95 -5.69 16.50 6.70
CA ALA A 95 -6.79 17.36 7.14
C ALA A 95 -7.21 18.36 6.05
N LEU A 96 -6.26 19.03 5.40
CA LEU A 96 -6.51 19.95 4.29
C LEU A 96 -7.10 19.23 3.08
N ARG A 97 -6.70 17.98 2.82
CA ARG A 97 -7.28 17.15 1.74
C ARG A 97 -8.71 16.74 2.06
N THR A 98 -9.00 16.39 3.31
CA THR A 98 -10.37 16.09 3.77
C THR A 98 -11.25 17.33 3.75
N GLU A 99 -10.74 18.48 4.19
CA GLU A 99 -11.44 19.76 4.09
C GLU A 99 -11.69 20.11 2.61
N GLN A 100 -10.69 20.08 1.74
CA GLN A 100 -10.91 20.34 0.31
C GLN A 100 -11.95 19.41 -0.32
N THR A 101 -12.04 18.15 0.11
CA THR A 101 -13.09 17.23 -0.38
C THR A 101 -14.46 17.53 0.19
N GLU A 102 -14.57 18.12 1.39
CA GLU A 102 -15.83 18.63 1.93
C GLU A 102 -16.28 19.95 1.26
N TRP A 103 -15.34 20.86 1.00
CA TRP A 103 -15.62 22.15 0.33
C TRP A 103 -15.87 21.98 -1.18
N MET A 104 -15.32 20.94 -1.82
CA MET A 104 -15.69 20.46 -3.16
C MET A 104 -16.77 19.36 -3.11
N ARG A 105 -17.73 19.44 -2.19
CA ARG A 105 -19.02 18.76 -2.38
C ARG A 105 -19.71 19.37 -3.59
N MET A 106 -19.33 18.94 -4.79
CA MET A 106 -20.10 19.23 -6.00
C MET A 106 -21.41 18.45 -5.85
N PRO A 107 -22.55 19.13 -5.64
CA PRO A 107 -23.82 18.42 -5.54
C PRO A 107 -24.06 17.69 -6.85
N ILE A 108 -24.62 16.48 -6.76
CA ILE A 108 -25.03 15.74 -7.94
C ILE A 108 -26.09 16.56 -8.67
N PHE A 109 -25.86 16.83 -9.95
CA PHE A 109 -26.84 17.55 -10.76
C PHE A 109 -28.00 16.63 -11.11
N ALA A 110 -29.20 17.19 -11.26
CA ALA A 110 -30.33 16.44 -11.80
C ALA A 110 -30.02 16.05 -13.26
N TYR A 111 -30.28 14.79 -13.60
CA TYR A 111 -30.11 14.29 -14.96
C TYR A 111 -31.03 15.03 -15.94
N PRO A 112 -30.52 15.48 -17.11
CA PRO A 112 -31.25 16.34 -18.02
C PRO A 112 -32.50 15.65 -18.59
N GLU A 113 -33.54 16.43 -18.90
CA GLU A 113 -34.76 15.91 -19.52
C GLU A 113 -34.53 15.43 -20.96
N ASN A 114 -33.63 16.13 -21.66
CA ASN A 114 -33.05 15.63 -22.90
C ASN A 114 -31.90 14.71 -22.47
N GLY A 115 -32.20 13.43 -22.28
CA GLY A 115 -31.28 12.43 -21.74
C GLY A 115 -29.93 12.31 -22.45
N PHE A 116 -29.07 11.41 -21.98
CA PHE A 116 -27.80 11.12 -22.64
C PHE A 116 -28.09 10.50 -24.01
N SER A 117 -27.55 11.12 -25.07
CA SER A 117 -27.68 10.57 -26.41
C SER A 117 -26.72 9.40 -26.57
N PHE A 118 -27.19 8.22 -26.16
CA PHE A 118 -26.49 6.97 -26.46
C PHE A 118 -26.31 6.75 -27.96
N GLU A 119 -27.07 7.45 -28.81
CA GLU A 119 -26.92 7.45 -30.28
C GLU A 119 -25.61 8.10 -30.77
N ALA A 120 -24.93 8.92 -29.93
CA ALA A 120 -23.64 9.51 -30.30
C ALA A 120 -22.52 8.47 -30.37
N ILE A 121 -22.68 7.32 -29.71
CA ILE A 121 -21.72 6.21 -29.71
C ILE A 121 -22.13 5.21 -30.79
N ASP A 122 -21.19 4.88 -31.67
CA ASP A 122 -21.40 3.87 -32.72
C ASP A 122 -21.26 2.45 -32.16
N TRP A 123 -22.32 1.96 -31.51
CA TRP A 123 -22.36 0.64 -30.88
C TRP A 123 -22.19 -0.51 -31.88
N GLU A 124 -22.66 -0.35 -33.11
CA GLU A 124 -22.51 -1.36 -34.17
C GLU A 124 -21.04 -1.48 -34.58
N HIS A 125 -20.33 -0.35 -34.72
CA HIS A 125 -18.91 -0.33 -35.01
C HIS A 125 -18.09 -1.00 -33.90
N LEU A 126 -18.47 -0.84 -32.63
CA LEU A 126 -17.81 -1.49 -31.49
C LEU A 126 -17.93 -3.02 -31.53
N LEU A 127 -19.05 -3.56 -32.02
CA LEU A 127 -19.26 -5.01 -32.17
C LEU A 127 -18.41 -5.61 -33.30
N VAL A 128 -18.34 -4.92 -34.44
CA VAL A 128 -17.74 -5.46 -35.68
C VAL A 128 -16.22 -5.31 -35.72
N SER A 129 -15.69 -4.17 -35.28
CA SER A 129 -14.30 -3.80 -35.58
C SER A 129 -13.25 -4.28 -34.56
N ASN A 130 -13.66 -4.73 -33.36
CA ASN A 130 -12.75 -5.00 -32.22
C ASN A 130 -11.68 -3.90 -32.04
N ASP A 131 -12.07 -2.65 -32.31
CA ASP A 131 -11.18 -1.50 -32.21
C ASP A 131 -11.15 -1.02 -30.75
N ARG A 132 -10.06 -1.37 -30.06
CA ARG A 132 -9.83 -0.97 -28.67
C ARG A 132 -9.75 0.54 -28.49
N GLU A 133 -9.33 1.29 -29.50
CA GLU A 133 -9.20 2.74 -29.37
C GLU A 133 -10.56 3.42 -29.45
N ALA A 134 -11.45 2.92 -30.33
CA ALA A 134 -12.85 3.34 -30.38
C ALA A 134 -13.61 2.98 -29.09
N GLN A 135 -13.38 1.78 -28.54
CA GLN A 135 -13.95 1.35 -27.27
C GLN A 135 -13.51 2.25 -26.12
N PHE A 136 -12.20 2.54 -26.01
CA PHE A 136 -11.67 3.41 -24.97
C PHE A 136 -12.19 4.85 -25.09
N ALA A 137 -12.33 5.37 -26.31
CA ALA A 137 -12.93 6.69 -26.54
C ALA A 137 -14.39 6.73 -26.06
N ALA A 138 -15.19 5.71 -26.38
CA ALA A 138 -16.57 5.60 -25.92
C ALA A 138 -16.68 5.45 -24.39
N GLU A 139 -15.82 4.65 -23.77
CA GLU A 139 -15.72 4.52 -22.31
C GLU A 139 -15.40 5.85 -21.63
N TYR A 140 -14.42 6.59 -22.17
CA TYR A 140 -14.06 7.90 -21.65
C TYR A 140 -15.20 8.91 -21.80
N GLU A 141 -15.85 8.94 -22.96
CA GLU A 141 -16.93 9.89 -23.22
C GLU A 141 -18.14 9.61 -22.32
N LEU A 142 -18.49 8.33 -22.14
CA LEU A 142 -19.57 7.90 -21.25
C LEU A 142 -19.25 8.23 -19.79
N ALA A 143 -18.01 7.99 -19.33
CA ALA A 143 -17.58 8.37 -17.99
C ALA A 143 -17.61 9.89 -17.77
N TYR A 144 -17.12 10.66 -18.75
CA TYR A 144 -17.05 12.12 -18.67
C TYR A 144 -18.45 12.76 -18.60
N GLN A 145 -19.38 12.31 -19.46
CA GLN A 145 -20.72 12.87 -19.52
C GLN A 145 -21.61 12.45 -18.34
N LEU A 146 -21.41 11.26 -17.77
CA LEU A 146 -22.16 10.80 -16.60
C LEU A 146 -21.62 11.33 -15.26
N SER A 147 -20.35 11.75 -15.23
CA SER A 147 -19.68 12.24 -14.02
C SER A 147 -20.44 13.35 -13.25
N PRO A 148 -21.05 14.35 -13.91
CA PRO A 148 -21.83 15.38 -13.22
C PRO A 148 -23.10 14.86 -12.52
N TYR A 149 -23.65 13.72 -12.95
CA TYR A 149 -24.95 13.20 -12.51
C TYR A 149 -24.85 11.96 -11.62
N LEU A 150 -23.74 11.22 -11.70
CA LEU A 150 -23.51 10.02 -10.89
C LEU A 150 -22.31 10.18 -9.94
N GLY A 151 -21.69 11.37 -9.90
CA GLY A 151 -20.43 11.58 -9.19
C GLY A 151 -19.25 11.05 -10.01
N ARG A 152 -18.07 10.94 -9.41
CA ARG A 152 -16.86 10.55 -10.16
C ARG A 152 -17.03 9.13 -10.72
N THR A 153 -17.31 9.06 -12.03
CA THR A 153 -17.70 7.84 -12.72
C THR A 153 -16.57 7.33 -13.59
N VAL A 154 -16.40 6.00 -13.62
CA VAL A 154 -15.55 5.27 -14.56
C VAL A 154 -16.45 4.29 -15.30
N ALA A 155 -16.35 4.24 -16.62
CA ALA A 155 -17.09 3.31 -17.45
C ALA A 155 -16.14 2.31 -18.10
N MET A 156 -16.58 1.06 -18.21
CA MET A 156 -15.96 0.02 -19.01
C MET A 156 -17.03 -0.62 -19.87
N ILE A 157 -16.72 -0.88 -21.12
CA ILE A 157 -17.60 -1.54 -22.08
C ILE A 157 -16.99 -2.91 -22.34
N PHE A 158 -17.78 -3.96 -22.30
CA PHE A 158 -17.36 -5.32 -22.65
C PHE A 158 -18.18 -5.77 -23.85
N VAL A 159 -17.48 -6.15 -24.91
CA VAL A 159 -18.11 -6.57 -26.17
C VAL A 159 -17.96 -8.08 -26.30
N ASP A 160 -19.08 -8.81 -26.25
CA ASP A 160 -19.15 -10.24 -26.52
C ASP A 160 -19.52 -10.47 -27.99
N GLN A 161 -18.50 -10.68 -28.83
CA GLN A 161 -18.71 -10.86 -30.28
C GLN A 161 -19.48 -12.13 -30.64
N PRO A 162 -19.22 -13.31 -30.02
CA PRO A 162 -20.02 -14.52 -30.27
C PRO A 162 -21.52 -14.34 -30.03
N LEU A 163 -21.89 -13.64 -28.96
CA LEU A 163 -23.30 -13.42 -28.59
C LEU A 163 -23.88 -12.14 -29.21
N GLN A 164 -23.03 -11.27 -29.79
CA GLN A 164 -23.39 -9.94 -30.29
C GLN A 164 -23.99 -9.04 -29.20
N GLU A 165 -23.45 -9.15 -27.99
CA GLU A 165 -23.95 -8.46 -26.81
C GLU A 165 -22.92 -7.50 -26.24
N ILE A 166 -23.40 -6.40 -25.66
CA ILE A 166 -22.58 -5.41 -24.97
C ILE A 166 -22.98 -5.40 -23.49
N SER A 167 -21.98 -5.55 -22.63
CA SER A 167 -22.10 -5.37 -21.19
C SER A 167 -21.41 -4.07 -20.76
N ILE A 168 -22.07 -3.26 -19.94
CA ILE A 168 -21.48 -2.01 -19.42
C ILE A 168 -21.20 -2.17 -17.93
N VAL A 169 -20.02 -1.72 -17.50
CA VAL A 169 -19.68 -1.64 -16.08
C VAL A 169 -19.41 -0.19 -15.73
N LEU A 170 -20.22 0.39 -14.82
CA LEU A 170 -20.00 1.74 -14.30
C LEU A 170 -19.61 1.67 -12.83
N SER A 171 -18.54 2.37 -12.47
CA SER A 171 -18.16 2.59 -11.07
C SER A 171 -18.26 4.07 -10.73
N SER A 172 -19.14 4.40 -9.80
CA SER A 172 -19.42 5.75 -9.33
C SER A 172 -18.88 5.93 -7.91
N LYS A 173 -18.17 7.03 -7.67
CA LYS A 173 -17.70 7.40 -6.34
C LYS A 173 -18.43 8.64 -5.83
N LEU A 174 -19.15 8.46 -4.73
CA LEU A 174 -19.93 9.50 -4.04
C LEU A 174 -19.25 9.89 -2.72
N PRO A 175 -19.41 11.15 -2.27
CA PRO A 175 -18.82 11.61 -1.02
C PRO A 175 -19.59 11.12 0.23
N SER A 176 -20.92 11.02 0.18
CA SER A 176 -21.77 10.65 1.31
C SER A 176 -23.07 9.97 0.86
N ILE A 177 -23.72 9.24 1.77
CA ILE A 177 -25.02 8.59 1.53
C ILE A 177 -26.16 9.58 1.24
N ASP A 178 -26.06 10.84 1.70
CA ASP A 178 -27.09 11.86 1.48
C ASP A 178 -27.40 12.08 -0.01
N ASP A 179 -26.39 11.86 -0.88
CA ASP A 179 -26.47 12.01 -2.32
C ASP A 179 -27.07 10.77 -3.04
N LEU A 180 -27.33 9.67 -2.31
CA LEU A 180 -27.83 8.42 -2.90
C LEU A 180 -29.21 8.58 -3.53
N ASN A 181 -30.13 9.32 -2.91
CA ASN A 181 -31.48 9.49 -3.46
C ASN A 181 -31.43 10.18 -4.84
N GLY A 182 -30.60 11.22 -4.97
CA GLY A 182 -30.41 11.90 -6.26
C GLY A 182 -29.71 11.01 -7.28
N TRP A 183 -28.76 10.18 -6.84
CA TRP A 183 -28.13 9.18 -7.68
C TRP A 183 -29.13 8.13 -8.19
N GLU A 184 -30.01 7.60 -7.33
CA GLU A 184 -31.02 6.59 -7.72
C GLU A 184 -32.04 7.16 -8.71
N GLU A 185 -32.49 8.41 -8.51
CA GLU A 185 -33.35 9.10 -9.46
C GLU A 185 -32.67 9.28 -10.83
N ASN A 186 -31.43 9.77 -10.83
CA ASN A 186 -30.64 9.93 -12.06
C ASN A 186 -30.36 8.59 -12.75
N PHE A 187 -30.07 7.56 -11.97
CA PHE A 187 -29.83 6.21 -12.45
C PHE A 187 -31.07 5.63 -13.13
N SER A 188 -32.26 5.83 -12.55
CA SER A 188 -33.51 5.36 -13.16
C SER A 188 -33.75 5.99 -14.54
N ARG A 189 -33.41 7.27 -14.72
CA ARG A 189 -33.50 7.97 -16.01
C ARG A 189 -32.46 7.47 -17.01
N LEU A 190 -31.22 7.26 -16.55
CA LEU A 190 -30.17 6.64 -17.36
C LEU A 190 -30.60 5.27 -17.89
N LEU A 191 -31.21 4.45 -17.05
CA LEU A 191 -31.72 3.13 -17.47
C LEU A 191 -32.79 3.25 -18.53
N HIS A 192 -33.66 4.26 -18.44
CA HIS A 192 -34.67 4.51 -19.47
C HIS A 192 -34.01 4.89 -20.80
N ASP A 193 -33.01 5.77 -20.80
CA ASP A 193 -32.28 6.14 -22.01
C ASP A 193 -31.51 4.94 -22.60
N MET A 194 -30.93 4.09 -21.75
CA MET A 194 -30.21 2.88 -22.16
C MET A 194 -31.14 1.83 -22.82
N GLN A 195 -32.45 1.89 -22.58
CA GLN A 195 -33.42 1.03 -23.29
C GLN A 195 -33.42 1.27 -24.80
N ASN A 196 -33.06 2.48 -25.25
CA ASN A 196 -33.04 2.84 -26.66
C ASN A 196 -31.92 2.13 -27.44
N VAL A 197 -30.93 1.55 -26.76
CA VAL A 197 -29.85 0.78 -27.41
C VAL A 197 -30.12 -0.72 -27.22
N PRO A 198 -30.58 -1.45 -28.26
CA PRO A 198 -30.92 -2.87 -28.14
C PRO A 198 -29.70 -3.77 -27.87
N LEU A 199 -28.50 -3.32 -28.23
CA LEU A 199 -27.25 -4.08 -28.16
C LEU A 199 -26.72 -4.25 -26.73
N ILE A 200 -27.17 -3.41 -25.78
CA ILE A 200 -26.77 -3.51 -24.38
C ILE A 200 -27.72 -4.48 -23.67
N THR A 201 -27.17 -5.57 -23.14
CA THR A 201 -27.95 -6.66 -22.50
C THR A 201 -27.72 -6.74 -20.99
N GLN A 202 -26.54 -6.35 -20.50
CA GLN A 202 -26.19 -6.38 -19.09
C GLN A 202 -25.50 -5.07 -18.66
N GLY A 203 -25.81 -4.63 -17.44
CA GLY A 203 -25.16 -3.49 -16.80
C GLY A 203 -24.76 -3.82 -15.37
N THR A 204 -23.50 -3.59 -15.00
CA THR A 204 -23.01 -3.71 -13.62
C THR A 204 -22.64 -2.34 -13.09
N PHE A 205 -23.23 -1.93 -11.98
CA PHE A 205 -23.11 -0.60 -11.41
C PHE A 205 -22.58 -0.70 -9.99
N SER A 206 -21.39 -0.18 -9.75
CA SER A 206 -20.76 -0.14 -8.43
C SER A 206 -20.78 1.28 -7.89
N VAL A 207 -21.31 1.46 -6.68
CA VAL A 207 -21.35 2.74 -5.97
C VAL A 207 -20.48 2.66 -4.73
N GLN A 208 -19.48 3.54 -4.66
CA GLN A 208 -18.55 3.63 -3.53
C GLN A 208 -18.71 4.95 -2.78
N PHE A 209 -18.94 4.87 -1.48
CA PHE A 209 -19.02 6.05 -0.61
C PHE A 209 -17.68 6.32 0.07
N SER A 210 -17.26 7.59 0.08
CA SER A 210 -15.97 7.98 0.68
C SER A 210 -16.01 8.07 2.20
N LYS A 211 -17.15 8.49 2.78
CA LYS A 211 -17.35 8.57 4.24
C LYS A 211 -17.97 7.28 4.81
N ASP A 212 -18.88 6.68 4.07
CA ASP A 212 -19.73 5.57 4.53
C ASP A 212 -19.42 4.28 3.75
N SER A 213 -18.16 3.83 3.77
CA SER A 213 -17.69 2.71 2.93
C SER A 213 -18.51 1.43 3.09
N ASP A 214 -19.05 1.21 4.29
CA ASP A 214 -19.89 0.06 4.67
C ASP A 214 -21.22 -0.03 3.91
N GLN A 215 -21.68 1.09 3.36
CA GLN A 215 -22.91 1.19 2.59
C GLN A 215 -22.67 1.17 1.08
N SER A 216 -21.42 1.04 0.65
CA SER A 216 -21.09 0.85 -0.77
C SER A 216 -21.79 -0.40 -1.29
N PHE A 217 -22.17 -0.42 -2.57
CA PHE A 217 -22.85 -1.58 -3.13
C PHE A 217 -22.49 -1.77 -4.60
N GLU A 218 -22.70 -2.99 -5.07
CA GLU A 218 -22.63 -3.35 -6.47
C GLU A 218 -23.98 -3.90 -6.89
N GLN A 219 -24.46 -3.48 -8.04
CA GLN A 219 -25.76 -3.86 -8.58
C GLN A 219 -25.59 -4.32 -10.03
N THR A 220 -26.00 -5.54 -10.31
CA THR A 220 -26.07 -6.08 -11.67
C THR A 220 -27.52 -6.07 -12.13
N ILE A 221 -27.76 -5.47 -13.28
CA ILE A 221 -29.04 -5.50 -13.97
C ILE A 221 -28.89 -6.20 -15.32
N ILE A 222 -29.93 -6.91 -15.71
CA ILE A 222 -30.01 -7.59 -17.00
C ILE A 222 -31.27 -7.16 -17.73
N ARG A 223 -31.21 -7.16 -19.04
CA ARG A 223 -32.35 -6.89 -19.90
C ARG A 223 -33.16 -8.17 -20.10
N ASP A 224 -34.44 -8.11 -19.78
CA ASP A 224 -35.38 -9.20 -20.06
C ASP A 224 -35.79 -9.22 -21.55
N GLU A 225 -36.40 -10.32 -22.01
CA GLU A 225 -36.87 -10.51 -23.41
C GLU A 225 -37.81 -9.39 -23.89
N ASN A 226 -38.52 -8.74 -22.95
CA ASN A 226 -39.41 -7.61 -23.20
C ASN A 226 -38.70 -6.25 -23.30
N GLY A 227 -37.37 -6.24 -23.18
CA GLY A 227 -36.53 -5.05 -23.24
C GLY A 227 -36.52 -4.21 -21.95
N VAL A 228 -37.08 -4.73 -20.85
CA VAL A 228 -37.14 -4.06 -19.54
C VAL A 228 -35.93 -4.46 -18.69
N TRP A 229 -35.34 -3.49 -18.00
CA TRP A 229 -34.23 -3.72 -17.08
C TRP A 229 -34.73 -4.36 -15.78
N THR A 230 -34.16 -5.51 -15.42
CA THR A 230 -34.47 -6.23 -14.18
C THR A 230 -33.23 -6.29 -13.30
N LEU A 231 -33.42 -6.13 -11.99
CA LEU A 231 -32.36 -6.27 -11.00
C LEU A 231 -32.05 -7.75 -10.83
N LEU A 232 -30.85 -8.16 -11.21
CA LEU A 232 -30.37 -9.52 -11.01
C LEU A 232 -29.83 -9.69 -9.58
N GLU A 233 -28.92 -8.80 -9.17
CA GLU A 233 -28.22 -8.93 -7.91
C GLU A 233 -27.80 -7.56 -7.36
N ARG A 234 -27.92 -7.37 -6.04
CA ARG A 234 -27.33 -6.22 -5.34
C ARG A 234 -26.48 -6.75 -4.18
N ARG A 235 -25.16 -6.60 -4.28
CA ARG A 235 -24.18 -7.00 -3.26
C ARG A 235 -23.76 -5.81 -2.41
N PHE A 236 -23.64 -6.04 -1.11
CA PHE A 236 -23.01 -5.11 -0.18
C PHE A 236 -21.75 -5.78 0.39
N PRO A 237 -20.61 -5.08 0.46
CA PRO A 237 -19.32 -5.64 0.85
C PRO A 237 -19.31 -6.24 2.27
N ASN A 238 -20.26 -5.86 3.12
CA ASN A 238 -20.40 -6.42 4.47
C ASN A 238 -21.20 -7.73 4.55
N THR A 239 -21.86 -8.15 3.47
CA THR A 239 -22.67 -9.39 3.44
C THR A 239 -21.79 -10.62 3.20
N ASP A 240 -20.76 -10.48 2.37
CA ASP A 240 -19.81 -11.56 2.06
C ASP A 240 -19.01 -12.01 3.30
N ALA A 241 -18.73 -11.10 4.23
CA ALA A 241 -18.07 -11.43 5.49
C ALA A 241 -18.94 -12.26 6.45
N GLN A 242 -20.26 -12.15 6.37
CA GLN A 242 -21.19 -12.93 7.19
C GLN A 242 -21.55 -14.28 6.56
N GLU A 243 -21.61 -14.38 5.24
CA GLU A 243 -21.84 -15.66 4.55
C GLU A 243 -20.63 -16.59 4.66
N VAL A 244 -19.40 -16.08 4.54
CA VAL A 244 -18.18 -16.90 4.74
C VAL A 244 -18.08 -17.38 6.19
N ALA A 245 -18.39 -16.54 7.19
CA ALA A 245 -18.37 -16.93 8.59
C ALA A 245 -19.45 -17.98 8.96
N ASN A 246 -20.61 -17.95 8.31
CA ASN A 246 -21.65 -18.95 8.50
C ASN A 246 -21.38 -20.25 7.75
N ASN A 247 -20.68 -20.21 6.62
CA ASN A 247 -20.29 -21.41 5.88
C ASN A 247 -19.14 -22.16 6.58
N GLU A 248 -18.14 -21.45 7.12
CA GLU A 248 -17.06 -22.05 7.92
C GLU A 248 -17.56 -22.69 9.22
N ARG A 249 -18.61 -22.12 9.84
CA ARG A 249 -19.24 -22.73 11.04
C ARG A 249 -20.00 -24.01 10.70
N SER A 250 -20.53 -24.11 9.48
CA SER A 250 -21.31 -25.28 9.02
C SER A 250 -20.41 -26.44 8.58
N GLU A 251 -19.23 -26.17 8.03
CA GLU A 251 -18.25 -27.21 7.66
C GLU A 251 -17.55 -27.86 8.87
N SER A 252 -17.49 -27.17 10.02
CA SER A 252 -16.80 -27.68 11.22
C SER A 252 -17.52 -28.80 11.99
N ILE A 253 -18.74 -29.20 11.59
CA ILE A 253 -19.51 -30.26 12.29
C ILE A 253 -19.60 -31.57 11.47
N SER A 254 -19.21 -31.59 10.19
CA SER A 254 -19.39 -32.77 9.33
C SER A 254 -18.11 -33.23 8.63
N SER A 255 -17.12 -33.69 9.39
CA SER A 255 -16.01 -34.46 8.82
C SER A 255 -15.45 -35.49 9.81
N THR A 256 -16.08 -36.66 9.84
CA THR A 256 -15.40 -37.91 10.23
C THR A 256 -15.40 -38.80 8.98
N PRO A 257 -14.25 -39.22 8.42
CA PRO A 257 -14.23 -40.03 7.21
C PRO A 257 -14.14 -41.53 7.53
N GLN A 258 -15.00 -42.36 6.93
CA GLN A 258 -14.77 -43.80 6.80
C GLN A 258 -14.87 -44.23 5.32
N THR A 259 -13.68 -44.43 4.79
CA THR A 259 -13.16 -45.33 3.75
C THR A 259 -14.14 -46.24 2.98
N ASP A 260 -14.09 -46.04 1.65
CA ASP A 260 -14.26 -46.98 0.52
C ASP A 260 -14.13 -48.48 0.83
N GLN A 261 -15.08 -49.30 0.36
CA GLN A 261 -14.83 -50.57 -0.35
C GLN A 261 -15.97 -50.91 -1.32
N SER A 262 -15.61 -51.12 -2.59
CA SER A 262 -16.40 -51.68 -3.67
C SER A 262 -16.89 -53.11 -3.38
N GLU A 263 -18.11 -53.46 -3.80
CA GLU A 263 -18.35 -54.74 -4.47
C GLU A 263 -19.69 -54.78 -5.24
N THR A 264 -19.60 -55.27 -6.46
CA THR A 264 -20.65 -55.62 -7.42
C THR A 264 -21.65 -56.65 -6.88
N ILE A 265 -22.91 -56.62 -7.34
CA ILE A 265 -23.63 -57.73 -8.04
C ILE A 265 -25.13 -57.43 -8.18
N ASN A 266 -25.64 -57.82 -9.35
CA ASN A 266 -27.00 -57.81 -9.89
C ASN A 266 -28.13 -58.31 -8.96
N THR A 267 -29.37 -57.96 -9.34
CA THR A 267 -30.52 -58.87 -9.61
C THR A 267 -31.82 -58.48 -8.87
N ASN A 268 -32.81 -58.13 -9.68
CA ASN A 268 -34.25 -58.43 -9.62
C ASN A 268 -35.14 -58.15 -8.39
N GLU A 269 -36.36 -57.78 -8.80
CA GLU A 269 -37.66 -58.14 -8.23
C GLU A 269 -38.07 -57.47 -6.91
N GLN A 270 -39.07 -56.59 -6.94
CA GLN A 270 -40.52 -56.83 -7.05
C GLN A 270 -41.19 -56.89 -5.67
N LYS A 271 -42.36 -56.23 -5.62
CA LYS A 271 -43.44 -56.32 -4.62
C LYS A 271 -43.30 -55.53 -3.32
N GLY A 272 -44.19 -54.54 -3.26
CA GLY A 272 -45.35 -54.60 -2.37
C GLY A 272 -45.11 -54.04 -0.97
N SER A 273 -45.81 -53.00 -0.55
CA SER A 273 -47.24 -53.04 -0.19
C SER A 273 -47.39 -53.01 1.34
N VAL A 274 -47.82 -51.83 1.81
CA VAL A 274 -48.95 -51.64 2.74
C VAL A 274 -48.69 -51.65 4.26
N LYS A 275 -49.08 -50.50 4.84
CA LYS A 275 -49.71 -50.21 6.15
C LYS A 275 -49.00 -50.64 7.44
N ASN A 276 -48.87 -49.69 8.37
CA ASN A 276 -49.98 -49.13 9.17
C ASN A 276 -49.70 -47.67 9.52
#